data_AF-A0A2K5D845-F1
#
_entry.id   AF-A0A2K5D845-F1
#
_cell.length_a   1.000
_cell.length_b   1.000
_cell.length_c   1.000
_cell.angle_alpha   90.00
_cell.angle_beta   90.00
_cell.angle_gamma   90.00
#
_symmetry.space_group_name_H-M   'P 1'
#
loop_
_entity.id
_entity.type
_entity.pdbx_description
1 polymer ?
#
loop_
_entity_poly.entity_id
_entity_poly.type
_entity_poly.pdbx_seq_one_letter_code
_entity_poly.pdbx_strand_id
1 'polypeptide(L)'
;MSRTEGNIDDSLINGNASAEGPQGEGTKSTVITGVRIVVNHHLQETSFTKEACKKYIKYYMKSIKGKLEEQRPERVKPFMTGAAEQIKHILAHFKLY
;
A
#
# COMPACT_ATOMS: atom_id res chain seq x y z
N MET A 1 -2.17 14.67 -9.83
CA MET A 1 -0.94 15.32 -9.31
C MET A 1 0.23 14.47 -9.77
N SER A 2 1.00 14.96 -10.73
CA SER A 2 2.23 14.32 -11.22
C SER A 2 3.42 14.94 -10.47
N ARG A 3 4.33 14.11 -9.96
CA ARG A 3 5.61 14.55 -9.40
C ARG A 3 6.71 14.08 -10.34
N THR A 4 7.53 15.00 -10.81
CA THR A 4 8.75 14.69 -11.55
C THR A 4 9.86 14.50 -10.54
N GLU A 5 10.34 13.27 -10.35
CA GLU A 5 11.52 13.01 -9.52
C GLU A 5 12.77 13.31 -10.37
N GLY A 6 13.67 14.15 -9.84
CA GLY A 6 14.84 14.65 -10.54
C GLY A 6 15.91 13.57 -10.76
N ASN A 7 16.60 13.70 -11.90
CA ASN A 7 17.79 12.98 -12.40
C ASN A 7 18.45 12.03 -11.37
N ILE A 8 18.31 10.71 -11.59
CA ILE A 8 19.19 9.72 -10.98
C ILE A 8 20.50 9.77 -11.77
N ASP A 9 21.60 10.06 -11.08
CA ASP A 9 22.94 9.96 -11.65
C ASP A 9 23.18 8.50 -12.07
N ASP A 10 23.41 8.26 -13.36
CA ASP A 10 23.67 6.93 -13.93
C ASP A 10 24.86 6.23 -13.23
N SER A 11 25.72 6.98 -12.54
CA SER A 11 26.79 6.42 -11.69
C SER A 11 26.27 5.55 -10.54
N LEU A 12 25.04 5.76 -10.07
CA LEU A 12 24.42 5.04 -8.94
C LEU A 12 23.74 3.71 -9.35
N ILE A 13 23.52 3.47 -10.65
CA ILE A 13 22.91 2.23 -11.18
C ILE A 13 23.96 1.27 -11.79
N ASN A 14 25.26 1.56 -11.64
CA ASN A 14 26.30 0.72 -12.23
C ASN A 14 26.51 -0.60 -11.45
N GLY A 15 25.63 -1.56 -11.71
CA GLY A 15 25.75 -2.97 -11.37
C GLY A 15 25.57 -3.84 -12.62
N ASN A 16 26.51 -3.75 -13.57
CA ASN A 16 27.00 -4.81 -14.46
C ASN A 16 27.71 -4.19 -15.68
N ALA A 17 29.04 -4.14 -15.65
CA ALA A 17 29.87 -3.71 -16.76
C ALA A 17 30.03 -4.84 -17.79
N SER A 18 29.05 -5.00 -18.70
CA SER A 18 29.28 -5.73 -19.96
C SER A 18 28.17 -5.43 -20.98
N ALA A 19 28.35 -4.38 -21.78
CA ALA A 19 27.88 -4.24 -23.16
C ALA A 19 28.33 -2.88 -23.72
N GLU A 20 29.40 -2.86 -24.50
CA GLU A 20 29.73 -1.72 -25.37
C GLU A 20 28.66 -1.59 -26.48
N GLY A 21 28.04 -0.40 -26.59
CA GLY A 21 27.12 -0.05 -27.67
C GLY A 21 26.64 1.41 -27.53
N PRO A 22 26.39 2.16 -28.62
CA PRO A 22 26.49 3.60 -28.65
C PRO A 22 25.37 4.30 -27.87
N GLN A 23 25.77 5.38 -27.20
CA GLN A 23 24.99 6.34 -26.44
C GLN A 23 23.78 6.85 -27.26
N GLY A 24 22.63 6.22 -27.04
CA GLY A 24 21.35 6.60 -27.63
C GLY A 24 20.59 7.52 -26.69
N GLU A 25 20.35 8.76 -27.15
CA GLU A 25 19.48 9.74 -26.51
C GLU A 25 18.13 9.15 -26.11
N GLY A 26 17.72 9.39 -24.86
CA GLY A 26 16.37 9.06 -24.41
C GLY A 26 16.23 8.95 -22.91
N THR A 27 16.60 9.99 -22.16
CA THR A 27 16.21 10.10 -20.74
C THR A 27 14.68 10.19 -20.68
N LYS A 28 14.02 9.04 -20.59
CA LYS A 28 12.60 8.97 -20.27
C LYS A 28 12.46 9.51 -18.85
N SER A 29 12.07 10.77 -18.72
CA SER A 29 11.61 11.32 -17.45
C SER A 29 10.47 10.43 -16.96
N THR A 30 10.72 9.65 -15.91
CA THR A 30 9.69 8.79 -15.32
C THR A 30 8.74 9.69 -14.54
N VAL A 31 7.68 10.13 -15.20
CA VAL A 31 6.58 10.84 -14.52
C VAL A 31 5.83 9.83 -13.67
N ILE A 32 6.11 9.82 -12.37
CA ILE A 32 5.36 9.00 -11.40
C ILE A 32 4.04 9.72 -11.14
N THR A 33 2.98 9.24 -11.80
CA THR A 33 1.61 9.67 -11.53
C THR A 33 1.02 8.71 -10.50
N GLY A 34 0.74 9.22 -9.30
CA GLY A 34 0.19 8.40 -8.22
C GLY A 34 -0.52 9.26 -7.17
N VAL A 35 -1.32 8.61 -6.34
CA VAL A 35 -1.94 9.28 -5.19
C VAL A 35 -0.82 9.71 -4.25
N ARG A 36 -0.80 10.98 -3.83
CA ARG A 36 0.29 11.56 -3.03
C ARG A 36 0.64 10.73 -1.78
N ILE A 37 -0.37 10.19 -1.09
CA ILE A 37 -0.15 9.34 0.10
C ILE A 37 0.51 8.00 -0.25
N VAL A 38 0.19 7.42 -1.42
CA VAL A 38 0.77 6.15 -1.88
C VAL A 38 2.24 6.34 -2.20
N VAL A 39 2.55 7.40 -2.95
CA VAL A 39 3.93 7.72 -3.35
C VAL A 39 4.78 8.12 -2.15
N ASN A 40 4.26 8.96 -1.25
CA ASN A 40 5.03 9.48 -0.11
C ASN A 40 5.28 8.46 1.00
N HIS A 41 4.39 7.48 1.18
CA HIS A 41 4.50 6.45 2.23
C HIS A 41 4.88 5.08 1.69
N HIS A 42 5.23 4.99 0.40
CA HIS A 42 5.61 3.75 -0.28
C HIS A 42 4.56 2.62 -0.10
N LEU A 43 3.27 2.98 -0.18
CA LEU A 43 2.20 1.99 -0.03
C LEU A 43 2.20 1.03 -1.20
N GLN A 44 2.08 -0.26 -0.90
CA GLN A 44 2.04 -1.33 -1.89
C GLN A 44 0.61 -1.84 -2.07
N GLU A 45 0.18 -1.93 -3.33
CA GLU A 45 -1.06 -2.61 -3.68
C GLU A 45 -0.92 -4.10 -3.42
N THR A 46 -1.96 -4.73 -2.87
CA THR A 46 -1.98 -6.16 -2.57
C THR A 46 -3.25 -6.79 -3.12
N SER A 47 -3.13 -7.99 -3.67
CA SER A 47 -4.26 -8.74 -4.20
C SER A 47 -4.69 -9.84 -3.23
N PHE A 48 -5.99 -9.95 -2.97
CA PHE A 48 -6.56 -11.03 -2.17
C PHE A 48 -7.76 -11.67 -2.88
N THR A 49 -8.02 -12.94 -2.58
CA THR A 49 -9.38 -13.47 -2.75
C THR A 49 -10.28 -12.93 -1.64
N LYS A 50 -11.58 -12.81 -1.89
CA LYS A 50 -12.55 -12.35 -0.89
C LYS A 50 -12.48 -13.17 0.41
N GLU A 51 -12.29 -14.48 0.30
CA GLU A 51 -12.14 -15.38 1.45
C GLU A 51 -10.83 -15.14 2.22
N ALA A 52 -9.70 -14.96 1.52
CA ALA A 52 -8.43 -14.64 2.16
C ALA A 52 -8.49 -13.28 2.89
N CYS A 53 -9.11 -12.27 2.27
CA CYS A 53 -9.33 -10.96 2.87
C CYS A 53 -10.19 -11.05 4.15
N LYS A 54 -11.32 -11.76 4.09
CA LYS A 54 -12.20 -11.99 5.24
C LYS A 54 -11.46 -12.67 6.41
N LYS A 55 -10.64 -13.69 6.08
CA LYS A 55 -9.80 -14.38 7.08
C LYS A 55 -8.78 -13.41 7.70
N TYR A 56 -8.08 -12.62 6.88
CA TYR A 56 -7.09 -11.65 7.34
C TYR A 56 -7.70 -10.59 8.26
N ILE A 57 -8.81 -9.98 7.84
CA ILE A 57 -9.57 -8.99 8.63
C ILE A 57 -9.96 -9.56 9.99
N LYS A 58 -10.42 -10.81 10.05
CA LYS A 58 -10.79 -11.47 11.32
C LYS A 58 -9.60 -11.57 12.28
N TYR A 59 -8.43 -11.99 11.80
CA TYR A 59 -7.23 -12.06 12.64
C TYR A 59 -6.78 -10.66 13.08
N TYR A 60 -6.78 -9.69 12.17
CA TYR A 60 -6.38 -8.32 12.47
C TYR A 60 -7.32 -7.65 13.50
N MET A 61 -8.62 -7.87 13.38
CA MET A 61 -9.63 -7.43 14.35
C MET A 61 -9.37 -8.00 15.75
N LYS A 62 -8.98 -9.27 15.86
CA LYS A 62 -8.63 -9.89 17.14
C LYS A 62 -7.39 -9.23 17.75
N SER A 63 -6.36 -8.95 16.93
CA SER A 63 -5.15 -8.27 17.38
C SER A 63 -5.44 -6.86 17.89
N ILE A 64 -6.26 -6.07 17.16
CA ILE A 64 -6.65 -4.74 17.62
C ILE A 64 -7.48 -4.83 18.90
N LYS A 65 -8.41 -5.79 19.00
CA LYS A 65 -9.19 -6.01 20.23
C LYS A 65 -8.29 -6.14 21.45
N GLY A 66 -7.30 -7.04 21.36
CA GLY A 66 -6.37 -7.30 22.47
C GLY A 66 -5.59 -6.04 22.85
N LYS A 67 -5.17 -5.23 21.87
CA LYS A 67 -4.48 -3.97 22.15
C LYS A 67 -5.38 -2.87 22.70
N LEU A 68 -6.65 -2.83 22.29
CA LEU A 68 -7.62 -1.92 22.89
C LEU A 68 -7.97 -2.36 24.32
N GLU A 69 -8.13 -3.64 24.60
CA GLU A 69 -8.37 -4.15 25.95
C GLU A 69 -7.23 -3.78 26.91
N GLU A 70 -5.98 -3.82 26.44
CA GLU A 70 -4.79 -3.45 27.22
C GLU A 70 -4.66 -1.93 27.44
N GLN A 71 -4.90 -1.11 26.41
CA GLN A 71 -4.55 0.32 26.44
C GLN A 71 -5.74 1.26 26.66
N ARG A 72 -6.91 0.90 26.14
CA ARG A 72 -8.14 1.73 26.06
C ARG A 72 -9.40 0.85 26.05
N PRO A 73 -9.67 0.10 27.13
CA PRO A 73 -10.72 -0.92 27.16
C PRO A 73 -12.12 -0.34 26.85
N GLU A 74 -12.37 0.92 27.20
CA GLU A 74 -13.59 1.66 26.91
C GLU A 74 -13.87 1.78 25.40
N ARG A 75 -12.84 1.73 24.55
CA ARG A 75 -12.97 1.82 23.09
C ARG A 75 -13.29 0.49 22.41
N VAL A 76 -13.19 -0.64 23.11
CA VAL A 76 -13.35 -1.97 22.51
C VAL A 76 -14.74 -2.13 21.90
N LYS A 77 -15.79 -1.82 22.66
CA LYS A 77 -17.18 -1.97 22.22
C LYS A 77 -17.53 -1.06 21.03
N PRO A 78 -17.33 0.28 21.09
CA PRO A 78 -17.66 1.14 19.96
C PRO A 78 -16.83 0.80 18.71
N PHE A 79 -15.56 0.43 18.87
CA PHE A 79 -14.72 0.02 17.74
C PHE A 79 -15.23 -1.26 17.08
N MET A 80 -15.55 -2.29 17.86
CA MET A 80 -16.03 -3.56 17.31
C MET A 80 -17.35 -3.44 16.58
N THR A 81 -18.26 -2.62 17.10
CA THR A 81 -19.55 -2.36 16.44
C THR A 81 -19.35 -1.62 15.12
N GLY A 82 -18.63 -0.50 15.11
CA GLY A 82 -18.42 0.29 13.88
C GLY A 82 -17.58 -0.44 12.83
N ALA A 83 -16.53 -1.16 13.25
CA ALA A 83 -15.69 -1.93 12.34
C ALA A 83 -16.48 -3.04 11.63
N ALA A 84 -17.42 -3.70 12.31
CA ALA A 84 -18.22 -4.74 11.70
C ALA A 84 -19.08 -4.24 10.53
N GLU A 85 -19.62 -3.03 10.61
CA GLU A 85 -20.38 -2.41 9.52
C GLU A 85 -19.49 -2.08 8.33
N GLN A 86 -18.32 -1.47 8.59
CA GLN A 86 -17.38 -1.11 7.53
C GLN A 86 -16.83 -2.34 6.81
N ILE A 87 -16.53 -3.42 7.54
CA ILE A 87 -16.06 -4.68 6.96
C ILE A 87 -17.12 -5.28 6.04
N LYS A 88 -18.41 -5.23 6.42
CA LYS A 88 -19.51 -5.69 5.55
C LYS A 88 -19.55 -4.89 4.26
N HIS A 89 -19.42 -3.56 4.34
CA HIS A 89 -19.41 -2.69 3.17
C HIS A 89 -18.24 -3.00 2.23
N ILE A 90 -17.01 -3.12 2.76
CA ILE A 90 -15.82 -3.45 1.97
C ILE A 90 -15.98 -4.81 1.28
N LEU A 91 -16.47 -5.83 1.99
CA LEU A 91 -16.65 -7.16 1.41
C LEU A 91 -17.78 -7.21 0.37
N ALA A 92 -18.81 -6.37 0.49
CA ALA A 92 -19.87 -6.26 -0.51
C ALA A 92 -19.34 -5.66 -1.82
N HIS A 93 -18.44 -4.67 -1.72
CA HIS A 93 -17.85 -3.96 -2.86
C HIS A 93 -16.40 -4.37 -3.15
N PHE A 94 -16.01 -5.59 -2.81
CA PHE A 94 -14.61 -6.06 -2.83
C PHE A 94 -13.88 -5.90 -4.18
N LYS A 95 -14.59 -5.76 -5.31
CA LYS A 95 -13.97 -5.53 -6.63
C LYS A 95 -13.64 -4.05 -6.91
N LEU A 96 -14.19 -3.14 -6.11
CA LEU A 96 -14.02 -1.68 -6.24
C LEU A 96 -12.97 -1.13 -5.26
N TYR A 97 -12.49 -1.98 -4.35
CA TYR A 97 -11.47 -1.71 -3.35
C TYR A 97 -10.28 -2.63 -3.59
#